data_AF-A0A356Z6D5-F1
#
_entry.id   AF-A0A356Z6D5-F1
#
_cell.length_a   1.000
_cell.length_b   1.000
_cell.length_c   1.000
_cell.angle_alpha   90.00
_cell.angle_beta   90.00
_cell.angle_gamma   90.00
#
_symmetry.space_group_name_H-M   'P 1'
#
loop_
_entity.id
_entity.type
_entity.pdbx_description
1 polymer ?
#
loop_
_entity_poly.entity_id
_entity_poly.type
_entity_poly.pdbx_seq_one_letter_code
_entity_poly.pdbx_strand_id
1 'polypeptide(L)'
;MVEDSITVRDLAEKLNRSAAEIVKKLMEMGTMASINQVIDYDTAEILASLYEVRVEHVIPEEQKLLEEVVDDEESLVGRPPIVTIMGHVDHGKTSLLDRIRKANVVSGEAGGITQHIGAYQAKINNSKITFIDTPGHEAFTAMRARGANLTDIVVLVVAADDGVMPQTIEAINHIKAAEVPFLVAINKTDKPGANPDKVMQQLTEYNIVGEDWGGDTIFVPVSAKTGEGIDLLLEMILLV
;
A
#
# COMPACT_ATOMS: atom_id res chain seq x y z
N MET A 1 28.07 20.07 4.43
CA MET A 1 27.93 19.10 5.53
C MET A 1 26.83 19.55 6.48
N VAL A 2 25.61 19.10 6.19
CA VAL A 2 24.41 19.25 7.01
C VAL A 2 23.83 17.84 7.19
N GLU A 3 23.43 17.46 8.38
CA GLU A 3 22.72 16.19 8.65
C GLU A 3 21.25 16.32 8.21
N ASP A 4 20.31 15.55 8.76
CA ASP A 4 18.87 15.65 8.42
C ASP A 4 18.23 16.99 8.83
N SER A 5 18.85 17.69 9.78
CA SER A 5 18.39 19.01 10.19
C SER A 5 19.55 19.87 10.72
N ILE A 6 19.40 21.19 10.63
CA ILE A 6 20.39 22.15 11.12
C ILE A 6 19.71 23.36 11.76
N THR A 7 20.30 23.89 12.82
CA THR A 7 19.85 25.15 13.40
C THR A 7 20.12 26.31 12.44
N VAL A 8 19.21 27.27 12.33
CA VAL A 8 19.41 28.48 11.50
C VAL A 8 20.72 29.20 11.85
N ARG A 9 21.09 29.24 13.14
CA ARG A 9 22.38 29.78 13.59
C ARG A 9 23.57 29.04 13.00
N ASP A 10 23.56 27.71 13.07
CA ASP A 10 24.68 26.87 12.62
C ASP A 10 24.77 26.87 11.08
N LEU A 11 23.63 26.94 10.39
CA LEU A 11 23.61 27.14 8.94
C LEU A 11 24.20 28.50 8.56
N ALA A 12 23.86 29.57 9.29
CA ALA A 12 24.42 30.90 9.07
C ALA A 12 25.95 30.93 9.26
N GLU A 13 26.45 30.25 10.31
CA GLU A 13 27.88 30.08 10.54
C GLU A 13 28.56 29.31 9.39
N LYS A 14 27.96 28.21 8.92
CA LYS A 14 28.49 27.42 7.79
C LYS A 14 28.46 28.17 6.46
N LEU A 15 27.48 29.04 6.25
CA LEU A 15 27.39 29.92 5.07
C LEU A 15 28.24 31.20 5.21
N ASN A 16 28.89 31.40 6.36
CA ASN A 16 29.66 32.59 6.72
C ASN A 16 28.84 33.89 6.59
N ARG A 17 27.60 33.85 7.08
CA ARG A 17 26.61 34.94 7.04
C ARG A 17 26.04 35.23 8.42
N SER A 18 25.39 36.38 8.55
CA SER A 18 24.70 36.73 9.80
C SER A 18 23.39 35.94 9.93
N ALA A 19 23.09 35.43 11.12
CA ALA A 19 21.83 34.72 11.37
C ALA A 19 20.58 35.57 11.05
N ALA A 20 20.68 36.89 11.20
CA ALA A 20 19.60 37.82 10.82
C ALA A 20 19.33 37.85 9.30
N GLU A 21 20.37 37.70 8.48
CA GLU A 21 20.26 37.62 7.02
C GLU A 21 19.57 36.32 6.59
N ILE A 22 19.96 35.19 7.21
CA ILE A 22 19.36 33.87 6.93
C ILE A 22 17.88 33.84 7.36
N VAL A 23 17.55 34.36 8.55
CA VAL A 23 16.17 34.47 9.02
C VAL A 23 15.32 35.32 8.08
N LYS A 24 15.86 36.45 7.60
CA LYS A 24 15.17 37.31 6.64
C LYS A 24 14.90 36.55 5.33
N LYS A 25 15.86 35.76 4.85
CA LYS A 25 15.70 34.99 3.61
C LYS A 25 14.67 33.87 3.74
N LEU A 26 14.65 33.19 4.88
CA LEU A 26 13.60 32.21 5.20
C LEU A 26 12.20 32.85 5.19
N MET A 27 12.07 34.05 5.76
CA MET A 27 10.80 34.80 5.72
C MET A 27 10.39 35.18 4.29
N GLU A 28 11.34 35.58 3.43
CA GLU A 28 11.07 35.86 2.00
C GLU A 28 10.59 34.61 1.24
N MET A 29 11.04 33.42 1.65
CA MET A 29 10.63 32.13 1.08
C MET A 29 9.32 31.58 1.70
N GLY A 30 8.70 32.31 2.63
CA GLY A 30 7.46 31.90 3.29
C GLY A 30 7.64 31.03 4.53
N THR A 31 8.89 30.76 4.95
CA THR A 31 9.22 29.96 6.13
C THR A 31 9.52 30.87 7.31
N MET A 32 8.60 30.94 8.29
CA MET A 32 8.87 31.67 9.53
C MET A 32 9.79 30.85 10.45
N ALA A 33 11.04 31.31 10.59
CA ALA A 33 12.02 30.67 11.45
C ALA A 33 12.71 31.66 12.40
N SER A 34 12.99 31.23 13.63
CA SER A 34 13.83 31.98 14.58
C SER A 34 15.29 31.55 14.53
N ILE A 35 16.22 32.33 15.10
CA ILE A 35 17.68 32.06 15.05
C ILE A 35 18.04 30.67 15.61
N ASN A 36 17.31 30.22 16.64
CA ASN A 36 17.56 28.93 17.30
C ASN A 36 16.64 27.81 16.77
N GLN A 37 15.90 28.06 15.70
CA GLN A 37 15.00 27.07 15.12
C GLN A 37 15.80 26.07 14.28
N VAL A 38 15.40 24.82 14.38
CA VAL A 38 15.90 23.73 13.56
C VAL A 38 15.10 23.72 12.25
N ILE A 39 15.81 23.65 11.13
CA ILE A 39 15.24 23.52 9.78
C ILE A 39 15.74 22.21 9.15
N ASP A 40 14.89 21.63 8.31
CA ASP A 40 15.18 20.41 7.54
C ASP A 40 16.25 20.65 6.46
N TYR A 41 16.87 19.55 6.01
CA TYR A 41 17.88 19.56 4.96
C TYR A 41 17.40 20.25 3.68
N ASP A 42 16.20 19.93 3.19
CA ASP A 42 15.67 20.48 1.94
C ASP A 42 15.57 22.01 2.01
N THR A 43 15.04 22.53 3.11
CA THR A 43 14.97 23.98 3.36
C THR A 43 16.37 24.60 3.45
N ALA A 44 17.32 23.92 4.10
CA ALA A 44 18.70 24.39 4.21
C ALA A 44 19.44 24.37 2.86
N GLU A 45 19.19 23.36 2.02
CA GLU A 45 19.79 23.19 0.69
C GLU A 45 19.29 24.27 -0.28
N ILE A 46 17.97 24.52 -0.30
CA ILE A 46 17.40 25.59 -1.13
C ILE A 46 17.99 26.93 -0.71
N LEU A 47 18.08 27.17 0.60
CA LEU A 47 18.62 28.42 1.12
C LEU A 47 20.11 28.60 0.78
N ALA A 48 20.92 27.55 0.91
CA ALA A 48 22.34 27.58 0.54
C ALA A 48 22.57 27.73 -0.97
N SER A 49 21.69 27.15 -1.79
CA SER A 49 21.71 27.27 -3.25
C SER A 49 21.54 28.72 -3.71
N LEU A 50 20.78 29.54 -2.98
CA LEU A 50 20.65 30.98 -3.25
C LEU A 50 21.96 31.76 -3.06
N TYR A 51 22.91 31.18 -2.33
CA TYR A 51 24.25 31.74 -2.11
C TYR A 51 25.33 31.00 -2.91
N GLU A 52 24.93 30.18 -3.89
CA GLU A 52 25.82 29.35 -4.72
C GLU A 52 26.68 28.38 -3.91
N VAL A 53 26.27 28.04 -2.68
CA VAL A 53 26.95 27.07 -1.83
C VAL A 53 26.27 25.72 -1.97
N ARG A 54 27.02 24.69 -2.36
CA ARG A 54 26.54 23.31 -2.34
C ARG A 54 26.56 22.77 -0.93
N VAL A 55 25.42 22.26 -0.48
CA VAL A 55 25.31 21.55 0.79
C VAL A 55 25.53 20.08 0.52
N GLU A 56 26.57 19.51 1.12
CA GLU A 56 26.70 18.05 1.18
C GLU A 56 25.87 17.54 2.37
N HIS A 57 24.91 16.66 2.09
CA HIS A 57 24.16 15.89 3.08
C HIS A 57 25.07 14.83 3.71
N VAL A 58 25.19 14.86 5.03
CA VAL A 58 25.94 13.86 5.79
C VAL A 58 24.92 12.83 6.28
N ILE A 59 24.72 11.80 5.46
CA ILE A 59 23.93 10.63 5.85
C ILE A 59 24.79 9.81 6.82
N PRO A 60 24.30 9.46 8.03
CA PRO A 60 24.94 8.47 8.90
C PRO A 60 25.24 7.19 8.12
N GLU A 61 26.42 6.58 8.31
CA GLU A 61 26.81 5.34 7.59
C GLU A 61 25.74 4.22 7.70
N GLU A 62 24.98 4.18 8.80
CA GLU A 62 23.87 3.24 9.01
C GLU A 62 22.67 3.49 8.08
N GLN A 63 22.36 4.74 7.71
CA GLN A 63 21.32 5.05 6.71
C GLN A 63 21.82 4.86 5.28
N LYS A 64 23.10 5.12 5.03
CA LYS A 64 23.75 4.84 3.74
C LYS A 64 23.71 3.34 3.40
N LEU A 65 23.84 2.50 4.42
CA LEU A 65 23.71 1.04 4.32
C LEU A 65 22.27 0.57 4.04
N LEU A 66 21.25 1.41 4.18
CA LEU A 66 19.86 1.06 3.85
C LEU A 66 19.42 1.56 2.47
N GLU A 67 19.99 2.66 1.97
CA GLU A 67 19.66 3.22 0.65
C GLU A 67 20.48 2.61 -0.50
N GLU A 68 21.67 2.04 -0.23
CA GLU A 68 22.56 1.45 -1.26
C GLU A 68 22.53 -0.09 -1.33
N VAL A 69 21.60 -0.79 -0.69
CA VAL A 69 21.39 -2.23 -0.97
C VAL A 69 20.46 -2.36 -2.18
N VAL A 70 20.98 -1.95 -3.34
CA VAL A 70 20.53 -2.56 -4.58
C VAL A 70 21.20 -3.92 -4.59
N ASP A 71 20.48 -4.95 -4.13
CA ASP A 71 20.94 -6.34 -4.27
C ASP A 71 21.35 -6.55 -5.73
N ASP A 72 22.55 -7.10 -5.97
CA ASP A 72 22.96 -7.52 -7.32
C ASP A 72 21.83 -8.38 -7.91
N GLU A 73 21.50 -8.24 -9.21
CA GLU A 73 20.41 -9.03 -9.83
C GLU A 73 20.58 -10.55 -9.62
N GLU A 74 21.84 -11.01 -9.44
CA GLU A 74 22.20 -12.40 -9.15
C GLU A 74 21.95 -12.83 -7.68
N SER A 75 21.81 -11.87 -6.75
CA SER A 75 21.49 -12.08 -5.34
C SER A 75 20.00 -11.95 -5.00
N LEU A 76 19.18 -11.51 -5.95
CA LEU A 76 17.72 -11.44 -5.79
C LEU A 76 17.16 -12.84 -5.55
N VAL A 77 16.66 -13.06 -4.33
CA VAL A 77 15.95 -14.28 -3.96
C VAL A 77 14.44 -14.10 -4.12
N GLY A 78 13.76 -15.10 -4.65
CA GLY A 78 12.30 -15.09 -4.76
C GLY A 78 11.65 -14.98 -3.39
N ARG A 79 10.98 -13.85 -3.13
CA ARG A 79 10.17 -13.64 -1.92
C ARG A 79 8.69 -13.96 -2.19
N PRO A 80 7.94 -14.43 -1.18
CA PRO A 80 6.49 -14.56 -1.27
C PRO A 80 5.83 -13.22 -1.61
N PRO A 81 4.88 -13.14 -2.56
CA PRO A 81 4.15 -11.90 -2.83
C PRO A 81 3.33 -11.48 -1.60
N ILE A 82 3.28 -10.19 -1.37
CA ILE A 82 2.51 -9.53 -0.31
C ILE A 82 1.18 -9.06 -0.91
N VAL A 83 0.09 -9.61 -0.39
CA VAL A 83 -1.26 -9.41 -0.90
C VAL A 83 -2.14 -8.73 0.13
N THR A 84 -2.78 -7.62 -0.23
CA THR A 84 -3.79 -6.98 0.62
C THR A 84 -5.20 -7.25 0.07
N ILE A 85 -6.16 -7.45 0.97
CA ILE A 85 -7.57 -7.61 0.61
C ILE A 85 -8.35 -6.32 0.91
N MET A 86 -8.98 -5.75 -0.11
CA MET A 86 -9.81 -4.55 -0.02
C MET A 86 -11.27 -4.83 -0.44
N GLY A 87 -12.20 -3.96 -0.04
CA GLY A 87 -13.62 -4.09 -0.42
C GLY A 87 -14.58 -3.57 0.65
N HIS A 88 -15.88 -3.55 0.35
CA HIS A 88 -16.92 -3.06 1.26
C HIS A 88 -17.08 -3.95 2.51
N VAL A 89 -17.62 -3.37 3.58
CA VAL A 89 -18.09 -4.10 4.77
C VAL A 89 -19.06 -5.21 4.34
N ASP A 90 -19.00 -6.35 5.04
CA ASP A 90 -19.84 -7.53 4.78
C ASP A 90 -19.74 -8.19 3.39
N HIS A 91 -18.78 -7.78 2.55
CA HIS A 91 -18.44 -8.51 1.31
C HIS A 91 -17.63 -9.80 1.58
N GLY A 92 -17.35 -10.11 2.84
CA GLY A 92 -16.73 -11.38 3.25
C GLY A 92 -15.21 -11.42 3.15
N LYS A 93 -14.51 -10.28 3.26
CA LYS A 93 -13.04 -10.20 3.31
C LYS A 93 -12.45 -11.11 4.40
N THR A 94 -12.86 -10.92 5.65
CA THR A 94 -12.41 -11.75 6.78
C THR A 94 -12.81 -13.21 6.60
N SER A 95 -13.99 -13.50 6.04
CA SER A 95 -14.40 -14.88 5.76
C SER A 95 -13.54 -15.56 4.69
N LEU A 96 -13.14 -14.82 3.66
CA LEU A 96 -12.25 -15.29 2.61
C LEU A 96 -10.85 -15.58 3.19
N LEU A 97 -10.31 -14.65 3.97
CA LEU A 97 -9.04 -14.82 4.68
C LEU A 97 -9.09 -16.00 5.65
N ASP A 98 -10.16 -16.13 6.43
CA ASP A 98 -10.39 -17.25 7.34
C ASP A 98 -10.42 -18.59 6.60
N ARG A 99 -11.02 -18.63 5.41
CA ARG A 99 -11.10 -19.85 4.63
C ARG A 99 -9.74 -20.22 4.04
N ILE A 100 -9.01 -19.25 3.50
CA ILE A 100 -7.63 -19.43 3.03
C ILE A 100 -6.74 -19.92 4.19
N ARG A 101 -6.91 -19.35 5.38
CA ARG A 101 -6.22 -19.76 6.60
C ARG A 101 -6.56 -21.19 7.02
N LYS A 102 -7.85 -21.55 7.07
CA LYS A 102 -8.29 -22.90 7.45
C LYS A 102 -7.88 -23.98 6.45
N ALA A 103 -7.77 -23.62 5.17
CA ALA A 103 -7.27 -24.53 4.14
C ALA A 103 -5.76 -24.83 4.30
N ASN A 104 -4.98 -23.87 4.85
CA ASN A 104 -3.52 -23.91 4.80
C ASN A 104 -2.78 -23.90 6.16
N VAL A 105 -3.48 -23.80 7.30
CA VAL A 105 -2.83 -23.69 8.63
C VAL A 105 -3.38 -24.68 9.66
N VAL A 106 -2.43 -25.40 10.27
CA VAL A 106 -2.57 -26.20 11.50
C VAL A 106 -3.05 -25.29 12.64
N SER A 107 -4.24 -25.58 13.16
CA SER A 107 -4.86 -25.11 14.42
C SER A 107 -4.15 -23.97 15.18
N GLY A 108 -4.77 -22.78 15.27
CA GLY A 108 -4.19 -21.69 16.05
C GLY A 108 -5.11 -20.59 16.58
N GLU A 109 -6.07 -20.05 15.80
CA GLU A 109 -6.82 -18.88 16.27
C GLU A 109 -8.31 -18.90 15.90
N ALA A 110 -9.14 -18.80 16.93
CA ALA A 110 -10.57 -18.59 16.86
C ALA A 110 -10.88 -17.11 17.10
N GLY A 111 -11.68 -16.46 16.23
CA GLY A 111 -12.26 -15.16 16.59
C GLY A 111 -12.62 -14.19 15.46
N GLY A 112 -13.75 -14.44 14.79
CA GLY A 112 -14.86 -13.48 14.66
C GLY A 112 -14.75 -12.19 13.83
N ILE A 113 -13.74 -11.32 13.99
CA ILE A 113 -13.61 -10.03 13.28
C ILE A 113 -12.17 -9.47 13.39
N THR A 114 -11.65 -8.90 12.30
CA THR A 114 -10.30 -8.28 12.25
C THR A 114 -10.29 -6.89 12.88
N GLN A 115 -9.62 -6.73 14.03
CA GLN A 115 -9.46 -5.43 14.72
C GLN A 115 -8.02 -4.87 14.68
N HIS A 116 -7.03 -5.70 14.39
CA HIS A 116 -5.62 -5.35 14.26
C HIS A 116 -5.12 -5.72 12.85
N ILE A 117 -4.12 -5.01 12.32
CA ILE A 117 -3.45 -5.46 11.09
C ILE A 117 -2.73 -6.78 11.39
N GLY A 118 -3.18 -7.85 10.74
CA GLY A 118 -2.56 -9.17 10.83
C GLY A 118 -1.86 -9.51 9.52
N ALA A 119 -0.67 -10.08 9.60
CA ALA A 119 0.01 -10.68 8.45
C ALA A 119 0.06 -12.20 8.63
N TYR A 120 -0.29 -12.96 7.59
CA TYR A 120 -0.20 -14.42 7.64
C TYR A 120 0.21 -15.01 6.29
N GLN A 121 0.79 -16.21 6.31
CA GLN A 121 1.23 -16.89 5.09
C GLN A 121 0.29 -18.04 4.74
N ALA A 122 -0.19 -18.06 3.50
CA ALA A 122 -0.82 -19.22 2.90
C ALA A 122 0.19 -19.95 2.01
N LYS A 123 0.14 -21.28 1.96
CA LYS A 123 0.94 -22.07 1.03
C LYS A 123 0.04 -22.63 -0.05
N ILE A 124 0.37 -22.42 -1.32
CA ILE A 124 -0.27 -23.10 -2.43
C ILE A 124 0.80 -23.79 -3.27
N ASN A 125 0.57 -25.07 -3.59
CA ASN A 125 1.56 -25.94 -4.22
C ASN A 125 2.89 -25.93 -3.44
N ASN A 126 3.88 -25.16 -3.91
CA ASN A 126 5.15 -24.97 -3.21
C ASN A 126 5.52 -23.49 -2.99
N SER A 127 4.65 -22.56 -3.37
CA SER A 127 4.82 -21.12 -3.19
C SER A 127 4.08 -20.65 -1.95
N LYS A 128 4.61 -19.62 -1.31
CA LYS A 128 3.95 -18.95 -0.18
C LYS A 128 3.40 -17.62 -0.66
N ILE A 129 2.29 -17.19 -0.08
CA ILE A 129 1.67 -15.88 -0.30
C ILE A 129 1.48 -15.26 1.08
N THR A 130 1.91 -14.02 1.26
CA THR A 130 1.73 -13.28 2.52
C THR A 130 0.52 -12.38 2.40
N PHE A 131 -0.52 -12.63 3.18
CA PHE A 131 -1.71 -11.79 3.23
C PHE A 131 -1.61 -10.76 4.35
N ILE A 132 -1.95 -9.51 4.04
CA ILE A 132 -2.17 -8.43 5.02
C ILE A 132 -3.68 -8.22 5.16
N ASP A 133 -4.19 -8.48 6.36
CA ASP A 133 -5.58 -8.25 6.72
C ASP A 133 -5.74 -6.83 7.30
N THR A 134 -6.36 -5.94 6.54
CA THR A 134 -6.63 -4.56 6.96
C THR A 134 -8.10 -4.39 7.38
N PRO A 135 -8.38 -3.79 8.55
CA PRO A 135 -9.75 -3.47 8.97
C PRO A 135 -10.46 -2.49 8.01
N GLY A 136 -11.78 -2.65 7.83
CA GLY A 136 -12.57 -1.92 6.82
C GLY A 136 -13.28 -0.63 7.27
N HIS A 137 -13.15 -0.18 8.52
CA HIS A 137 -13.82 1.05 8.98
C HIS A 137 -12.95 2.28 8.67
N GLU A 138 -13.58 3.40 8.31
CA GLU A 138 -13.05 4.68 7.78
C GLU A 138 -11.85 5.33 8.54
N ALA A 139 -11.37 4.75 9.64
CA ALA A 139 -10.24 5.26 10.42
C ALA A 139 -8.84 5.04 9.77
N PHE A 140 -8.77 4.45 8.57
CA PHE A 140 -7.52 3.94 7.99
C PHE A 140 -7.15 4.53 6.61
N THR A 141 -7.72 5.67 6.20
CA THR A 141 -7.31 6.40 4.98
C THR A 141 -5.79 6.58 4.90
N ALA A 142 -5.11 6.76 6.03
CA ALA A 142 -3.65 6.85 6.12
C ALA A 142 -2.91 5.50 6.01
N MET A 143 -3.46 4.40 6.53
CA MET A 143 -2.82 3.08 6.46
C MET A 143 -3.10 2.35 5.15
N ARG A 144 -4.19 2.69 4.45
CA ARG A 144 -4.49 2.15 3.13
C ARG A 144 -3.55 2.71 2.04
N ALA A 145 -3.13 3.97 2.20
CA ALA A 145 -2.06 4.55 1.41
C ALA A 145 -0.70 3.85 1.65
N ARG A 146 -0.39 3.49 2.91
CA ARG A 146 0.84 2.72 3.23
C ARG A 146 0.75 1.26 2.81
N GLY A 147 -0.40 0.62 2.99
CA GLY A 147 -0.63 -0.79 2.66
C GLY A 147 -0.51 -1.04 1.17
N ALA A 148 -1.11 -0.19 0.33
CA ALA A 148 -0.96 -0.29 -1.13
C ALA A 148 0.52 -0.15 -1.56
N ASN A 149 1.27 0.80 -0.98
CA ASN A 149 2.71 0.93 -1.25
C ASN A 149 3.57 -0.21 -0.69
N LEU A 150 3.07 -1.02 0.23
CA LEU A 150 3.77 -2.16 0.83
C LEU A 150 3.38 -3.50 0.21
N THR A 151 2.38 -3.53 -0.68
CA THR A 151 1.86 -4.75 -1.28
C THR A 151 2.22 -4.86 -2.73
N ASP A 152 2.63 -6.06 -3.11
CA ASP A 152 2.92 -6.37 -4.51
C ASP A 152 1.59 -6.47 -5.29
N ILE A 153 0.49 -6.96 -4.67
CA ILE A 153 -0.82 -7.19 -5.33
C ILE A 153 -1.99 -6.85 -4.40
N VAL A 154 -3.09 -6.33 -4.95
CA VAL A 154 -4.37 -6.15 -4.23
C VAL A 154 -5.46 -7.09 -4.73
N VAL A 155 -6.22 -7.69 -3.80
CA VAL A 155 -7.45 -8.44 -4.09
C VAL A 155 -8.66 -7.59 -3.70
N LEU A 156 -9.41 -7.12 -4.69
CA LEU A 156 -10.66 -6.40 -4.49
C LEU A 156 -11.83 -7.40 -4.34
N VAL A 157 -12.42 -7.46 -3.15
CA VAL A 157 -13.55 -8.36 -2.85
C VAL A 157 -14.87 -7.63 -3.03
N VAL A 158 -15.68 -8.12 -3.98
CA VAL A 158 -17.02 -7.60 -4.26
C VAL A 158 -18.02 -8.73 -4.13
N ALA A 159 -19.10 -8.53 -3.37
CA ALA A 159 -20.09 -9.58 -3.20
C ALA A 159 -21.03 -9.65 -4.42
N ALA A 160 -21.33 -10.85 -4.88
CA ALA A 160 -22.16 -11.11 -6.06
C ALA A 160 -23.64 -10.74 -5.86
N ASP A 161 -24.11 -10.71 -4.61
CA ASP A 161 -25.48 -10.34 -4.23
C ASP A 161 -25.65 -8.82 -4.05
N ASP A 162 -24.63 -8.14 -3.53
CA ASP A 162 -24.65 -6.70 -3.23
C ASP A 162 -24.18 -5.85 -4.44
N GLY A 163 -23.08 -6.25 -5.07
CA GLY A 163 -22.43 -5.52 -6.16
C GLY A 163 -21.53 -4.37 -5.68
N VAL A 164 -21.32 -3.39 -6.56
CA VAL A 164 -20.42 -2.25 -6.27
C VAL A 164 -21.08 -1.28 -5.28
N MET A 165 -20.44 -1.10 -4.13
CA MET A 165 -20.88 -0.22 -3.04
C MET A 165 -19.92 0.97 -2.84
N PRO A 166 -20.29 2.04 -2.11
CA PRO A 166 -19.44 3.24 -1.95
C PRO A 166 -18.00 2.96 -1.48
N GLN A 167 -17.81 2.07 -0.50
CA GLN A 167 -16.45 1.69 -0.06
C GLN A 167 -15.68 0.85 -1.09
N THR A 168 -16.38 0.20 -2.03
CA THR A 168 -15.74 -0.46 -3.18
C THR A 168 -15.22 0.59 -4.15
N ILE A 169 -15.96 1.67 -4.36
CA ILE A 169 -15.51 2.80 -5.21
C ILE A 169 -14.28 3.46 -4.57
N GLU A 170 -14.33 3.68 -3.26
CA GLU A 170 -13.14 4.10 -2.53
C GLU A 170 -12.02 3.09 -2.71
N ALA A 171 -12.27 1.77 -2.53
CA ALA A 171 -11.33 0.66 -2.78
C ALA A 171 -10.56 0.83 -4.10
N ILE A 172 -11.31 1.04 -5.18
CA ILE A 172 -10.80 1.23 -6.54
C ILE A 172 -9.93 2.49 -6.63
N ASN A 173 -10.36 3.62 -6.07
CA ASN A 173 -9.64 4.87 -6.17
C ASN A 173 -8.25 4.81 -5.55
N HIS A 174 -8.06 4.17 -4.39
CA HIS A 174 -6.70 4.05 -3.84
C HIS A 174 -5.84 3.04 -4.59
N ILE A 175 -6.42 1.95 -5.12
CA ILE A 175 -5.66 0.99 -5.93
C ILE A 175 -5.09 1.71 -7.15
N LYS A 176 -5.93 2.48 -7.86
CA LYS A 176 -5.52 3.26 -9.02
C LYS A 176 -4.51 4.35 -8.68
N ALA A 177 -4.69 5.04 -7.55
CA ALA A 177 -3.75 6.08 -7.12
C ALA A 177 -2.38 5.54 -6.69
N ALA A 178 -2.32 4.28 -6.25
CA ALA A 178 -1.08 3.62 -5.84
C ALA A 178 -0.40 2.85 -6.97
N GLU A 179 -1.03 2.75 -8.15
CA GLU A 179 -0.52 2.03 -9.33
C GLU A 179 -0.14 0.56 -9.04
N VAL A 180 -0.84 -0.07 -8.10
CA VAL A 180 -0.59 -1.47 -7.69
C VAL A 180 -1.43 -2.41 -8.56
N PRO A 181 -0.86 -3.51 -9.09
CA PRO A 181 -1.65 -4.50 -9.82
C PRO A 181 -2.69 -5.13 -8.89
N PHE A 182 -3.86 -5.43 -9.44
CA PHE A 182 -4.96 -5.96 -8.64
C PHE A 182 -5.83 -6.92 -9.46
N LEU A 183 -6.56 -7.76 -8.73
CA LEU A 183 -7.56 -8.65 -9.27
C LEU A 183 -8.84 -8.57 -8.44
N VAL A 184 -9.95 -9.00 -9.03
CA VAL A 184 -11.27 -8.92 -8.42
C VAL A 184 -11.76 -10.29 -8.03
N ALA A 185 -11.99 -10.50 -6.73
CA ALA A 185 -12.64 -11.69 -6.20
C ALA A 185 -14.15 -11.41 -6.03
N ILE A 186 -14.98 -12.02 -6.88
CA ILE A 186 -16.44 -11.91 -6.79
C ILE A 186 -16.94 -12.94 -5.78
N ASN A 187 -17.20 -12.51 -4.55
CA ASN A 187 -17.53 -13.39 -3.42
C ASN A 187 -19.04 -13.70 -3.29
N LYS A 188 -19.39 -14.68 -2.46
CA LYS A 188 -20.77 -15.12 -2.17
C LYS A 188 -21.51 -15.70 -3.39
N THR A 189 -20.80 -16.35 -4.30
CA THR A 189 -21.39 -17.06 -5.46
C THR A 189 -22.34 -18.20 -5.08
N ASP A 190 -22.29 -18.65 -3.82
CA ASP A 190 -23.18 -19.68 -3.28
C ASP A 190 -24.62 -19.19 -3.01
N LYS A 191 -24.86 -17.87 -3.02
CA LYS A 191 -26.19 -17.33 -2.75
C LYS A 191 -27.10 -17.42 -3.98
N PRO A 192 -28.40 -17.72 -3.82
CA PRO A 192 -29.35 -17.77 -4.94
C PRO A 192 -29.56 -16.42 -5.63
N GLY A 193 -29.22 -15.31 -4.98
CA GLY A 193 -29.24 -13.96 -5.56
C GLY A 193 -27.90 -13.50 -6.14
N ALA A 194 -26.89 -14.37 -6.18
CA ALA A 194 -25.57 -14.03 -6.71
C ALA A 194 -25.64 -13.78 -8.22
N ASN A 195 -25.13 -12.64 -8.67
CA ASN A 195 -25.02 -12.31 -10.08
C ASN A 195 -23.63 -11.72 -10.39
N PRO A 196 -22.63 -12.58 -10.69
CA PRO A 196 -21.29 -12.14 -11.04
C PRO A 196 -21.23 -11.23 -12.26
N ASP A 197 -22.02 -11.52 -13.30
CA ASP A 197 -22.06 -10.74 -14.54
C ASP A 197 -22.47 -9.29 -14.27
N LYS A 198 -23.45 -9.08 -13.39
CA LYS A 198 -23.86 -7.74 -12.95
C LYS A 198 -22.72 -6.99 -12.28
N VAL A 199 -21.93 -7.67 -11.44
CA VAL A 199 -20.78 -7.06 -10.76
C VAL A 199 -19.70 -6.66 -11.78
N MET A 200 -19.39 -7.53 -12.73
CA MET A 200 -18.45 -7.24 -13.81
C MET A 200 -18.92 -6.02 -14.63
N GLN A 201 -20.20 -5.99 -15.00
CA GLN A 201 -20.79 -4.85 -15.71
C GLN A 201 -20.68 -3.55 -14.91
N GLN A 202 -21.00 -3.57 -13.61
CA GLN A 202 -20.87 -2.37 -12.76
C GLN A 202 -19.41 -1.88 -12.65
N LEU A 203 -18.44 -2.80 -12.61
CA LEU A 203 -17.02 -2.45 -12.53
C LEU A 203 -16.49 -1.83 -13.83
N THR A 204 -17.11 -2.11 -14.99
CA THR A 204 -16.76 -1.44 -16.26
C THR A 204 -16.99 0.07 -16.20
N GLU A 205 -17.96 0.56 -15.43
CA GLU A 205 -18.21 2.01 -15.25
C GLU A 205 -17.01 2.71 -14.58
N TYR A 206 -16.19 1.94 -13.87
CA TYR A 206 -14.97 2.41 -13.21
C TYR A 206 -13.71 2.10 -14.02
N ASN A 207 -13.83 1.78 -15.31
CA ASN A 207 -12.73 1.33 -16.17
C ASN A 207 -11.99 0.11 -15.60
N ILE A 208 -12.72 -0.84 -15.04
CA ILE A 208 -12.21 -2.15 -14.63
C ILE A 208 -12.90 -3.18 -15.52
N VAL A 209 -12.16 -3.70 -16.49
CA VAL A 209 -12.71 -4.58 -17.54
C VAL A 209 -12.01 -5.92 -17.46
N GLY A 210 -12.78 -7.00 -17.54
CA GLY A 210 -12.26 -8.35 -17.46
C GLY A 210 -11.46 -8.76 -18.69
N GLU A 211 -10.47 -9.65 -18.51
CA GLU A 211 -9.72 -10.24 -19.62
C GLU A 211 -10.65 -10.86 -20.68
N ASP A 212 -11.75 -11.51 -20.25
CA ASP A 212 -12.76 -12.09 -21.14
C ASP A 212 -13.38 -11.06 -22.10
N TRP A 213 -13.39 -9.78 -21.72
CA TRP A 213 -13.98 -8.68 -22.48
C TRP A 213 -12.90 -7.78 -23.11
N GLY A 214 -11.66 -8.26 -23.17
CA GLY A 214 -10.52 -7.54 -23.74
C GLY A 214 -9.90 -6.49 -22.80
N GLY A 215 -10.17 -6.59 -21.50
CA GLY A 215 -9.52 -5.78 -20.48
C GLY A 215 -8.25 -6.43 -19.93
N ASP A 216 -7.76 -5.88 -18.82
CA ASP A 216 -6.51 -6.25 -18.14
C ASP A 216 -6.75 -6.79 -16.72
N THR A 217 -7.99 -6.75 -16.23
CA THR A 217 -8.30 -7.14 -14.86
C THR A 217 -8.77 -8.60 -14.81
N ILE A 218 -8.18 -9.39 -13.92
CA ILE A 218 -8.60 -10.77 -13.68
C ILE A 218 -9.81 -10.77 -12.73
N PHE A 219 -10.88 -11.46 -13.12
CA PHE A 219 -12.06 -11.69 -12.29
C PHE A 219 -12.15 -13.14 -11.88
N VAL A 220 -12.21 -13.40 -10.58
CA VAL A 220 -12.32 -14.76 -10.04
C VAL A 220 -13.60 -14.87 -9.21
N PRO A 221 -14.60 -15.65 -9.67
CA PRO A 221 -15.77 -15.98 -8.85
C PRO A 221 -15.38 -16.91 -7.70
N VAL A 222 -15.73 -16.55 -6.47
CA VAL A 222 -15.39 -17.31 -5.27
C VAL A 222 -16.57 -17.42 -4.29
N SER A 223 -16.57 -18.48 -3.49
CA SER A 223 -17.39 -18.56 -2.30
C SER A 223 -16.52 -18.86 -1.08
N ALA A 224 -16.36 -17.86 -0.21
CA ALA A 224 -15.71 -18.05 1.08
C ALA A 224 -16.39 -19.13 1.95
N LYS A 225 -17.70 -19.38 1.73
CA LYS A 225 -18.49 -20.34 2.49
C LYS A 225 -18.26 -21.78 2.01
N THR A 226 -18.40 -22.04 0.71
CA THR A 226 -18.22 -23.40 0.17
C THR A 226 -16.75 -23.73 -0.03
N GLY A 227 -15.92 -22.72 -0.29
CA GLY A 227 -14.51 -22.83 -0.66
C GLY A 227 -14.28 -22.87 -2.17
N GLU A 228 -15.34 -22.78 -2.97
CA GLU A 228 -15.26 -22.80 -4.42
C GLU A 228 -14.50 -21.57 -4.95
N GLY A 229 -13.63 -21.79 -5.94
CA GLY A 229 -12.84 -20.75 -6.60
C GLY A 229 -11.65 -20.21 -5.80
N ILE A 230 -11.44 -20.63 -4.54
CA ILE A 230 -10.33 -20.12 -3.72
C ILE A 230 -8.98 -20.61 -4.24
N ASP A 231 -8.87 -21.86 -4.68
CA ASP A 231 -7.62 -22.38 -5.24
C ASP A 231 -7.25 -21.63 -6.53
N LEU A 232 -8.24 -21.40 -7.40
CA LEU A 232 -8.07 -20.58 -8.60
C LEU A 232 -7.65 -19.15 -8.27
N LEU A 233 -8.26 -18.53 -7.24
CA LEU A 233 -7.87 -17.20 -6.78
C LEU A 233 -6.39 -17.16 -6.36
N LEU A 234 -5.94 -18.15 -5.60
CA LEU A 234 -4.55 -18.24 -5.14
C LEU A 234 -3.58 -18.53 -6.29
N GLU A 235 -3.99 -19.31 -7.30
CA GLU A 235 -3.20 -19.53 -8.51
C GLU A 235 -3.07 -18.24 -9.33
N MET A 236 -4.16 -17.50 -9.52
CA MET A 236 -4.14 -16.23 -10.25
C MET A 236 -3.29 -15.17 -9.53
N ILE A 237 -3.30 -15.13 -8.20
CA ILE A 237 -2.41 -14.27 -7.41
C ILE A 237 -0.91 -14.54 -7.69
N LEU A 238 -0.54 -15.77 -8.06
CA LEU A 238 0.85 -16.09 -8.38
C LEU A 238 1.26 -15.80 -9.83
N LEU A 239 0.28 -15.51 -10.69
CA LEU A 239 0.50 -15.22 -12.12
C LEU A 239 0.56 -13.72 -12.43
N VAL A 240 -0.01 -12.89 -11.55
CA VAL A 240 0.07 -11.42 -11.57
C VAL A 240 1.44 -10.97 -11.06
#